data_AF-A0A932ST56-F1
#
_entry.id   AF-A0A932ST56-F1
#
_cell.length_a   1.000
_cell.length_b   1.000
_cell.length_c   1.000
_cell.angle_alpha   90.00
_cell.angle_beta   90.00
_cell.angle_gamma   90.00
#
_symmetry.space_group_name_H-M   'P 1'
#
loop_
_entity.id
_entity.type
_entity.pdbx_description
1 polymer ?
#
loop_
_entity_poly.entity_id
_entity_poly.type
_entity_poly.pdbx_seq_one_letter_code
_entity_poly.pdbx_strand_id
1 'polypeptide(L)'
;MKPSTEQGVRRPLSERLAATFIYTALNPIFGDTISPADAAAYCDDATRECEFSGDRIELWLLEQASALQAVSLALHGKTTAIADPVQLTAVSGAASRLTAELRRTIAALMAYRASRRRRLRSAPAETTSTKAAQAHAKRGAGSAETGTPASSPETVKGARRKAR
;
A
#
# COMPACT_ATOMS: atom_id res chain seq x y z
N MET A 1 -0.55 34.26 0.24
CA MET A 1 -0.71 32.80 0.38
C MET A 1 -0.88 32.21 -1.01
N LYS A 2 0.06 31.39 -1.48
CA LYS A 2 -0.13 30.62 -2.73
C LYS A 2 -0.87 29.34 -2.38
N PRO A 3 -2.00 29.00 -3.02
CA PRO A 3 -2.58 27.68 -2.85
C PRO A 3 -1.59 26.67 -3.41
N SER A 4 -1.05 25.79 -2.56
CA SER A 4 -0.21 24.69 -3.00
C SER A 4 -1.06 23.75 -3.84
N THR A 5 -0.85 23.78 -5.16
CA THR A 5 -1.49 22.92 -6.16
C THR A 5 -0.88 21.52 -6.13
N GLU A 6 -0.82 20.88 -4.96
CA GLU A 6 -0.65 19.43 -4.89
C GLU A 6 -2.02 18.78 -5.09
N GLN A 7 -2.50 18.83 -6.34
CA GLN A 7 -3.53 17.90 -6.79
C GLN A 7 -2.90 16.52 -6.84
N GLY A 8 -2.83 15.86 -5.68
CA GLY A 8 -2.52 14.44 -5.60
C GLY A 8 -3.45 13.70 -6.56
N VAL A 9 -2.86 12.93 -7.47
CA VAL A 9 -3.58 12.16 -8.49
C VAL A 9 -4.66 11.32 -7.80
N ARG A 10 -5.92 11.76 -7.88
CA ARG A 10 -7.05 11.02 -7.33
C ARG A 10 -7.24 9.75 -8.16
N ARG A 11 -6.92 8.60 -7.57
CA ARG A 11 -7.12 7.30 -8.23
C ARG A 11 -8.62 7.03 -8.40
N PRO A 12 -9.02 6.40 -9.51
CA PRO A 12 -10.41 5.99 -9.70
C PRO A 12 -10.83 4.99 -8.60
N LEU A 13 -12.11 5.01 -8.22
CA LEU A 13 -12.65 4.18 -7.13
C LEU A 13 -12.41 2.67 -7.36
N SER A 14 -12.43 2.23 -8.62
CA SER A 14 -12.16 0.85 -9.03
C SER A 14 -10.76 0.35 -8.64
N GLU A 15 -9.80 1.26 -8.44
CA GLU A 15 -8.45 0.93 -7.95
C GLU A 15 -8.35 0.96 -6.42
N ARG A 16 -9.43 1.34 -5.73
CA ARG A 16 -9.52 1.51 -4.28
C ARG A 16 -10.48 0.48 -3.72
N LEU A 17 -9.95 -0.71 -3.46
CA LEU A 17 -10.74 -1.86 -2.99
C LEU A 17 -11.53 -1.55 -1.71
N ALA A 18 -10.92 -0.89 -0.72
CA ALA A 18 -11.62 -0.54 0.51
C ALA A 18 -12.75 0.48 0.28
N ALA A 19 -12.51 1.54 -0.50
CA ALA A 19 -13.55 2.52 -0.79
C ALA A 19 -14.73 1.90 -1.57
N THR A 20 -14.44 1.04 -2.54
CA THR A 20 -15.47 0.26 -3.26
C THR A 20 -16.23 -0.66 -2.32
N PHE A 21 -15.53 -1.37 -1.44
CA PHE A 21 -16.15 -2.26 -0.46
C PHE A 21 -17.02 -1.50 0.53
N ILE A 22 -16.55 -0.38 1.07
CA ILE A 22 -17.33 0.48 1.98
C ILE A 22 -18.59 0.97 1.28
N TYR A 23 -18.48 1.51 0.07
CA TYR A 23 -19.64 1.95 -0.69
C TYR A 23 -20.64 0.80 -0.90
N THR A 24 -20.18 -0.33 -1.43
CA THR A 24 -21.07 -1.48 -1.73
C THR A 24 -21.66 -2.14 -0.48
N ALA A 25 -20.95 -2.15 0.65
CA ALA A 25 -21.43 -2.70 1.91
C ALA A 25 -22.39 -1.77 2.65
N LEU A 26 -22.19 -0.45 2.57
CA LEU A 26 -22.95 0.54 3.32
C LEU A 26 -24.17 1.08 2.55
N ASN A 27 -24.12 1.16 1.22
CA ASN A 27 -25.24 1.65 0.41
C ASN A 27 -26.56 0.90 0.67
N PRO A 28 -26.58 -0.44 0.83
CA PRO A 28 -27.81 -1.16 1.18
C PRO A 28 -28.34 -0.86 2.60
N ILE A 29 -27.51 -0.28 3.48
CA ILE A 29 -27.88 0.05 4.86
C ILE A 29 -28.42 1.47 4.96
N PHE A 30 -27.75 2.42 4.30
CA PHE A 30 -28.07 3.84 4.39
C PHE A 30 -28.77 4.43 3.14
N GLY A 31 -29.00 3.60 2.12
CA GLY A 31 -29.50 4.06 0.82
C GLY A 31 -28.49 4.95 0.10
N ASP A 32 -28.98 5.79 -0.81
CA ASP A 32 -28.18 6.70 -1.65
C ASP A 32 -27.58 7.89 -0.88
N THR A 33 -27.55 7.84 0.46
CA THR A 33 -26.98 8.89 1.31
C THR A 33 -25.46 8.91 1.29
N ILE A 34 -24.82 7.80 0.94
CA ILE A 34 -23.36 7.68 0.86
C ILE A 34 -22.99 7.65 -0.62
N SER A 35 -22.39 8.73 -1.12
CA SER A 35 -21.86 8.72 -2.48
C SER A 35 -20.55 7.91 -2.55
N PRO A 36 -20.16 7.40 -3.73
CA PRO A 36 -18.86 6.77 -3.90
C PRO A 36 -17.68 7.71 -3.57
N ALA A 37 -17.88 9.02 -3.73
CA ALA A 37 -16.89 10.04 -3.37
C ALA A 37 -16.70 10.14 -1.85
N ASP A 38 -17.76 9.96 -1.06
CA ASP A 38 -17.68 9.99 0.41
C ASP A 38 -16.92 8.77 0.94
N ALA A 39 -17.17 7.59 0.40
CA ALA A 39 -16.44 6.37 0.75
C ALA A 39 -14.93 6.49 0.42
N ALA A 40 -14.60 7.13 -0.71
CA ALA A 40 -13.23 7.45 -1.10
C ALA A 40 -12.59 8.46 -0.16
N ALA A 41 -13.29 9.55 0.18
CA ALA A 41 -12.82 10.58 1.10
C ALA A 41 -12.55 10.01 2.49
N TYR A 42 -13.45 9.18 3.02
CA TYR A 42 -13.28 8.49 4.29
C TYR A 42 -11.97 7.68 4.34
N CYS A 43 -11.67 6.90 3.29
CA CYS A 43 -10.43 6.14 3.23
C CYS A 43 -9.18 7.03 3.12
N ASP A 44 -9.28 8.16 2.40
CA ASP A 44 -8.17 9.12 2.28
C ASP A 44 -7.88 9.81 3.61
N ASP A 45 -8.93 10.26 4.31
CA ASP A 45 -8.82 10.89 5.61
C ASP A 45 -8.24 9.91 6.64
N ALA A 46 -8.74 8.68 6.70
CA ALA A 46 -8.21 7.64 7.59
C ALA A 46 -6.73 7.33 7.31
N THR A 47 -6.34 7.25 6.03
CA THR A 47 -4.95 7.01 5.62
C THR A 47 -4.04 8.19 5.99
N ARG A 48 -4.54 9.42 5.79
CA ARG A 48 -3.82 10.66 6.13
C ARG A 48 -3.59 10.80 7.64
N GLU A 49 -4.63 10.56 8.44
CA GLU A 49 -4.55 10.61 9.91
C GLU A 49 -3.59 9.57 10.49
N CYS A 50 -3.40 8.44 9.80
CA CYS A 50 -2.50 7.40 10.23
C CYS A 50 -1.02 7.61 9.84
N GLU A 51 -0.65 8.79 9.31
CA GLU A 51 0.72 9.10 8.87
C GLU A 51 1.28 8.05 7.88
N PHE A 52 0.49 7.71 6.87
CA PHE A 52 0.85 6.71 5.87
C PHE A 52 2.21 6.97 5.22
N SER A 53 3.07 5.95 5.21
CA SER A 53 4.47 6.11 4.79
C SER A 53 4.74 5.90 3.30
N GLY A 54 3.72 5.70 2.46
CA GLY A 54 3.87 5.31 1.05
C GLY A 54 4.04 3.81 0.78
N ASP A 55 4.05 2.94 1.79
CA ASP A 55 4.28 1.50 1.63
C ASP A 55 3.00 0.73 1.29
N ARG A 56 3.00 -0.09 0.23
CA ARG A 56 1.75 -0.72 -0.25
C ARG A 56 1.11 -1.69 0.75
N ILE A 57 1.92 -2.41 1.55
CA ILE A 57 1.39 -3.34 2.54
C ILE A 57 0.75 -2.57 3.70
N GLU A 58 1.41 -1.48 4.13
CA GLU A 58 0.85 -0.58 5.13
C GLU A 58 -0.49 0.02 4.67
N LEU A 59 -0.58 0.42 3.40
CA LEU A 59 -1.82 0.94 2.81
C LEU A 59 -2.94 -0.09 2.89
N TRP A 60 -2.68 -1.34 2.48
CA TRP A 60 -3.69 -2.40 2.51
C TRP A 60 -4.19 -2.70 3.92
N LEU A 61 -3.30 -2.70 4.91
CA LEU A 61 -3.68 -2.89 6.32
C LEU A 61 -4.54 -1.73 6.84
N LEU A 62 -4.22 -0.49 6.48
CA LEU A 62 -5.01 0.70 6.83
C LEU A 62 -6.37 0.70 6.15
N GLU A 63 -6.40 0.40 4.85
CA GLU A 63 -7.62 0.26 4.06
C GLU A 63 -8.55 -0.82 4.63
N GLN A 64 -8.00 -1.99 4.98
CA GLN A 64 -8.75 -3.06 5.62
C GLN A 64 -9.28 -2.66 7.01
N ALA A 65 -8.46 -2.01 7.83
CA ALA A 65 -8.89 -1.53 9.14
C ALA A 65 -10.04 -0.51 9.02
N SER A 66 -9.94 0.43 8.07
CA SER A 66 -10.96 1.44 7.82
C SER A 66 -12.27 0.81 7.36
N ALA A 67 -12.21 -0.16 6.44
CA ALA A 67 -13.39 -0.89 5.97
C ALA A 67 -14.07 -1.69 7.10
N LEU A 68 -13.30 -2.40 7.92
CA LEU A 68 -13.82 -3.17 9.06
C LEU A 68 -14.48 -2.26 10.10
N GLN A 69 -13.88 -1.12 10.40
CA GLN A 69 -14.42 -0.12 11.33
C GLN A 69 -15.75 0.44 10.80
N ALA A 70 -15.78 0.91 9.54
CA ALA A 70 -16.97 1.50 8.93
C ALA A 70 -18.15 0.52 8.92
N VAL A 71 -17.93 -0.72 8.47
CA VAL A 71 -19.00 -1.73 8.42
C VAL A 71 -19.43 -2.16 9.83
N SER A 72 -18.50 -2.31 10.78
CA SER A 72 -18.84 -2.66 12.16
C SER A 72 -19.74 -1.61 12.81
N LEU A 73 -19.42 -0.32 12.63
CA LEU A 73 -20.22 0.80 13.12
C LEU A 73 -21.60 0.85 12.45
N ALA A 74 -21.67 0.62 11.13
CA ALA A 74 -22.93 0.58 10.42
C ALA A 74 -23.86 -0.55 10.90
N LEU A 75 -23.31 -1.74 11.12
CA LEU A 75 -24.06 -2.85 11.68
C LEU A 75 -24.53 -2.54 13.11
N HIS A 76 -23.68 -1.93 13.95
CA HIS A 76 -24.09 -1.45 15.27
C HIS A 76 -25.24 -0.46 15.18
N GLY A 77 -25.17 0.54 14.30
CA GLY A 77 -26.28 1.48 14.08
C GLY A 77 -27.57 0.76 13.68
N LYS A 78 -27.48 -0.21 12.75
CA LYS A 78 -28.62 -0.99 12.27
C LYS A 78 -29.31 -1.80 13.38
N THR A 79 -28.60 -2.25 14.41
CA THR A 79 -29.21 -3.01 15.52
C THR A 79 -30.34 -2.25 16.20
N THR A 80 -30.30 -0.92 16.22
CA THR A 80 -31.34 -0.08 16.86
C THR A 80 -32.70 -0.13 16.17
N ALA A 81 -32.75 -0.54 14.90
CA ALA A 81 -33.96 -0.58 14.09
C ALA A 81 -34.52 -2.00 13.89
N ILE A 82 -33.86 -3.04 14.42
CA ILE A 82 -34.26 -4.44 14.23
C ILE A 82 -35.23 -4.86 15.33
N ALA A 83 -36.46 -5.23 14.95
CA ALA A 83 -37.48 -5.74 15.88
C ALA A 83 -37.38 -7.26 16.12
N ASP A 84 -36.90 -8.02 15.14
CA ASP A 84 -36.77 -9.48 15.25
C ASP A 84 -35.53 -9.87 16.10
N PRO A 85 -35.71 -10.58 17.23
CA PRO A 85 -34.58 -10.98 18.10
C PRO A 85 -33.55 -11.88 17.42
N VAL A 86 -33.98 -12.72 16.47
CA VAL A 86 -33.07 -13.63 15.75
C VAL A 86 -32.17 -12.82 14.83
N GLN A 87 -32.74 -11.94 14.02
CA GLN A 87 -31.99 -11.01 13.17
C GLN A 87 -31.07 -10.09 13.99
N LEU A 88 -31.54 -9.57 15.12
CA LEU A 88 -30.74 -8.73 16.01
C LEU A 88 -29.48 -9.47 16.47
N THR A 89 -29.66 -10.70 16.97
CA THR A 89 -28.55 -11.54 17.44
C THR A 89 -27.54 -11.83 16.33
N ALA A 90 -28.02 -12.13 15.11
CA ALA A 90 -27.16 -12.37 13.96
C ALA A 90 -26.34 -11.12 13.57
N VAL A 91 -26.97 -9.95 13.53
CA VAL A 91 -26.31 -8.68 13.19
C VAL A 91 -25.31 -8.25 14.26
N SER A 92 -25.67 -8.32 15.54
CA SER A 92 -24.77 -8.04 16.66
C SER A 92 -23.57 -9.01 16.69
N GLY A 93 -23.82 -10.29 16.39
CA GLY A 93 -22.77 -11.31 16.24
C GLY A 93 -21.82 -11.00 15.08
N ALA A 94 -22.33 -10.59 13.93
CA ALA A 94 -21.53 -10.18 12.79
C ALA A 94 -20.66 -8.95 13.11
N ALA A 95 -21.23 -7.90 13.72
CA ALA A 95 -20.49 -6.71 14.13
C ALA A 95 -19.37 -7.05 15.14
N SER A 96 -19.65 -7.95 16.07
CA SER A 96 -18.66 -8.43 17.05
C SER A 96 -17.49 -9.15 16.38
N ARG A 97 -17.75 -9.98 15.36
CA ARG A 97 -16.71 -10.66 14.57
C ARG A 97 -15.87 -9.66 13.78
N LEU A 98 -16.49 -8.69 13.12
CA LEU A 98 -15.76 -7.63 12.41
C LEU A 98 -14.87 -6.81 13.36
N THR A 99 -15.34 -6.51 14.56
CA THR A 99 -14.55 -5.83 15.60
C THR A 99 -13.38 -6.70 16.10
N ALA A 100 -13.55 -8.01 16.14
CA ALA A 100 -12.43 -8.92 16.44
C ALA A 100 -11.40 -8.92 15.31
N GLU A 101 -11.81 -8.96 14.05
CA GLU A 101 -10.89 -8.85 12.91
C GLU A 101 -10.18 -7.50 12.87
N LEU A 102 -10.89 -6.40 13.13
CA LEU A 102 -10.30 -5.07 13.20
C LEU A 102 -9.14 -5.02 14.20
N ARG A 103 -9.33 -5.59 15.40
CA ARG A 103 -8.27 -5.67 16.42
C ARG A 103 -7.06 -6.46 15.91
N ARG A 104 -7.27 -7.57 15.19
CA ARG A 104 -6.17 -8.35 14.59
C ARG A 104 -5.45 -7.56 13.49
N THR A 105 -6.18 -6.85 12.64
CA THR A 105 -5.61 -6.00 11.58
C THR A 105 -4.78 -4.86 12.17
N ILE A 106 -5.28 -4.19 13.22
CA ILE A 106 -4.53 -3.14 13.93
C ILE A 106 -3.24 -3.71 14.55
N ALA A 107 -3.33 -4.88 15.21
CA ALA A 107 -2.14 -5.53 15.77
C ALA A 107 -1.11 -5.89 14.67
N ALA A 108 -1.56 -6.39 13.53
CA ALA A 108 -0.72 -6.69 12.38
C ALA A 108 -0.05 -5.42 11.82
N LEU A 109 -0.80 -4.30 11.71
CA LEU A 109 -0.27 -3.01 11.28
C LEU A 109 0.83 -2.49 12.23
N MET A 110 0.59 -2.56 13.55
CA MET A 110 1.59 -2.16 14.54
C MET A 110 2.86 -3.02 14.45
N ALA A 111 2.71 -4.34 14.33
CA ALA A 111 3.82 -5.28 14.18
C ALA A 111 4.60 -5.03 12.87
N TYR A 112 3.90 -4.74 11.78
CA TYR A 112 4.49 -4.38 10.50
C TYR A 112 5.33 -3.11 10.60
N ARG A 113 4.76 -2.03 11.15
CA ARG A 113 5.45 -0.75 11.36
C ARG A 113 6.70 -0.91 12.22
N ALA A 114 6.60 -1.65 13.34
CA ALA A 114 7.74 -1.93 14.21
C ALA A 114 8.86 -2.69 13.48
N SER A 115 8.50 -3.71 12.70
CA SER A 115 9.46 -4.51 11.93
C SER A 115 10.12 -3.72 10.81
N ARG A 116 9.37 -2.85 10.13
CA ARG A 116 9.92 -1.94 9.12
C ARG A 116 10.90 -0.94 9.73
N ARG A 117 10.57 -0.32 10.86
CA ARG A 117 11.50 0.58 11.59
C ARG A 117 12.80 -0.14 11.97
N ARG A 118 12.73 -1.40 12.41
CA ARG A 118 13.93 -2.22 12.69
C ARG A 118 14.79 -2.46 11.45
N ARG A 119 14.17 -2.79 10.31
CA ARG A 119 14.89 -2.98 9.04
C ARG A 119 15.60 -1.70 8.58
N LEU A 120 14.92 -0.55 8.65
CA LEU A 120 15.50 0.74 8.27
C LEU A 120 16.68 1.14 9.18
N ARG A 121 16.65 0.78 10.47
CA ARG A 121 17.78 1.01 11.39
C ARG A 121 18.95 0.06 11.20
N SER A 122 18.68 -1.16 10.76
CA SER A 122 19.69 -2.23 10.63
C SER A 122 20.29 -2.32 9.23
N ALA A 123 19.78 -1.53 8.28
CA ALA A 123 20.36 -1.43 6.96
C ALA A 123 21.81 -0.93 7.11
N PRO A 124 22.83 -1.72 6.70
CA PRO A 124 24.20 -1.27 6.79
C PRO A 124 24.28 0.03 5.99
N ALA A 125 24.79 1.09 6.63
CA ALA A 125 25.17 2.28 5.91
C ALA A 125 26.14 1.80 4.83
N GLU A 126 25.72 1.84 3.57
CA GLU A 126 26.61 1.62 2.43
C GLU A 126 27.72 2.64 2.60
N THR A 127 28.80 2.15 3.21
CA THR A 127 30.02 2.89 3.41
C THR A 127 30.49 3.13 2.00
N THR A 128 30.53 4.41 1.64
CA THR A 128 31.09 4.98 0.43
C THR A 128 32.50 4.45 0.21
N SER A 129 32.60 3.22 -0.27
CA SER A 129 33.82 2.56 -0.75
C SER A 129 34.13 3.05 -2.16
N THR A 130 34.09 4.37 -2.37
CA THR A 130 34.61 5.02 -3.57
C THR A 130 35.98 5.65 -3.30
N LYS A 131 36.42 5.77 -2.04
CA LYS A 131 37.79 6.20 -1.70
C LYS A 131 38.86 5.11 -1.78
N ALA A 132 38.50 3.82 -1.71
CA ALA A 132 39.46 2.73 -1.85
C ALA A 132 39.82 2.43 -3.32
N ALA A 133 38.90 2.68 -4.27
CA ALA A 133 39.13 2.47 -5.70
C ALA A 133 40.00 3.57 -6.34
N GLN A 134 40.01 4.80 -5.81
CA GLN A 134 40.85 5.89 -6.34
C GLN A 134 42.31 5.84 -5.85
N ALA A 135 42.63 5.08 -4.80
CA ALA A 135 44.01 4.92 -4.34
C ALA A 135 44.83 3.93 -5.21
N HIS A 136 44.17 2.97 -5.87
CA HIS A 136 44.85 2.02 -6.77
C HIS A 136 45.00 2.51 -8.21
N ALA A 137 44.21 3.49 -8.66
CA ALA A 137 44.32 4.04 -10.03
C ALA A 137 45.54 4.96 -10.24
N LYS A 138 46.21 5.42 -9.18
CA LYS A 138 47.36 6.34 -9.29
C LYS A 138 48.75 5.69 -9.37
N ARG A 139 48.85 4.35 -9.42
CA ARG A 139 50.13 3.62 -9.52
C ARG A 139 50.38 2.93 -10.88
N GLY A 140 49.49 3.07 -11.87
CA GLY A 140 49.58 2.37 -13.15
C GLY A 140 49.80 3.25 -14.39
N ALA A 141 50.01 4.56 -14.26
CA ALA A 141 50.24 5.45 -15.40
C ALA A 141 51.72 5.46 -15.79
N GLY A 142 52.17 4.38 -16.44
CA GLY A 142 53.54 4.26 -16.92
C GLY A 142 53.77 2.99 -17.71
N SER A 143 53.14 2.86 -18.89
CA SER A 143 53.84 2.40 -20.09
C SER A 143 52.92 2.55 -21.29
N ALA A 144 53.38 3.32 -22.27
CA ALA A 144 52.85 3.33 -23.61
C ALA A 144 53.25 2.02 -24.30
N GLU A 145 52.34 1.38 -25.03
CA GLU A 145 52.68 0.80 -26.33
C GLU A 145 51.43 0.58 -27.19
N THR A 146 51.63 0.99 -28.43
CA THR A 146 50.78 1.08 -29.60
C THR A 146 50.33 -0.27 -30.16
N GLY A 147 49.07 -0.36 -30.61
CA GLY A 147 48.59 -1.48 -31.44
C GLY A 147 47.15 -1.29 -31.92
N THR A 148 47.00 -0.78 -33.15
CA THR A 148 45.74 -0.60 -33.92
C THR A 148 45.21 -1.95 -34.47
N PRO A 149 44.03 -2.03 -35.14
CA PRO A 149 42.95 -2.95 -34.78
C PRO A 149 42.74 -4.08 -35.83
N ALA A 150 42.00 -5.13 -35.45
CA ALA A 150 41.48 -6.08 -36.44
C ALA A 150 40.10 -6.62 -36.06
N SER A 151 39.13 -6.22 -36.88
CA SER A 151 38.05 -7.02 -37.47
C SER A 151 37.00 -7.72 -36.57
N SER A 152 35.76 -7.24 -36.72
CA SER A 152 34.48 -8.00 -36.74
C SER A 152 34.56 -9.27 -37.63
N PRO A 153 33.58 -10.22 -37.64
CA PRO A 153 32.17 -10.18 -37.20
C PRO A 153 31.82 -11.38 -36.27
N GLU A 154 30.62 -11.59 -35.71
CA GLU A 154 29.50 -12.22 -36.41
C GLU A 154 28.25 -12.31 -35.50
N THR A 155 27.12 -11.99 -36.12
CA THR A 155 25.73 -12.26 -35.74
C THR A 155 25.47 -13.67 -35.21
N VAL A 156 24.74 -13.78 -34.10
CA VAL A 156 23.82 -14.92 -33.89
C VAL A 156 22.43 -14.42 -33.47
N LYS A 157 21.55 -14.45 -34.46
CA LYS A 157 20.11 -14.20 -34.38
C LYS A 157 19.44 -15.50 -33.93
N GLY A 158 19.16 -15.64 -32.64
CA GLY A 158 18.43 -16.77 -32.07
C GLY A 158 16.94 -16.52 -31.98
N ALA A 159 16.20 -16.82 -33.05
CA ALA A 159 14.75 -16.90 -33.06
C ALA A 159 14.29 -18.33 -32.73
N ARG A 160 13.27 -18.49 -31.85
CA ARG A 160 12.27 -19.59 -31.75
C ARG A 160 11.73 -19.66 -30.31
N ARG A 161 10.47 -19.98 -30.00
CA ARG A 161 9.21 -20.25 -30.71
C ARG A 161 8.19 -20.56 -29.59
N LYS A 162 6.92 -20.14 -29.74
CA LYS A 162 5.66 -20.83 -29.33
C LYS A 162 5.53 -21.30 -27.85
N ALA A 163 4.38 -21.43 -27.22
CA ALA A 163 2.96 -21.11 -27.40
C ALA A 163 2.28 -21.92 -26.30
N ARG A 164 1.44 -21.31 -25.46
CA ARG A 164 0.14 -21.84 -25.06
C ARG A 164 -0.63 -20.79 -24.29
#